data_AF-V9FYP7-F1
#
_entry.id   AF-V9FYP7-F1
#
_cell.length_a   1.000
_cell.length_b   1.000
_cell.length_c   1.000
_cell.angle_alpha   90.00
_cell.angle_beta   90.00
_cell.angle_gamma   90.00
#
_symmetry.space_group_name_H-M   'P 1'
#
loop_
_entity.id
_entity.type
_entity.pdbx_description
1 polymer ?
#
loop_
_entity_poly.entity_id
_entity_poly.type
_entity_poly.pdbx_seq_one_letter_code
_entity_poly.pdbx_strand_id
1 'polypeptide(L)'
;MVFRFTNENDKELMREAIAQKPFAAKYGDSARVWATVAERVSAAIQIVVLEKQVRDRVRLLKKIWRAGELRSALGSGIEETLEAVSEQSHYDTLAGLVGQYLLPEEAFIDDKKKRTSNKKADEASVNRCAIELVDEAVLRRALRLNESVLDDGSSDSEASVTSSSTSSTPAKNQRVATASKRTPTKTQRKRKSVFHMEAERQDKRMRDDMELRRQHFDQKMQSQLQLHQDGIGLEREMHESSMQMEIARTEAQETGEANRLRAQQESEECNRQLILECVRVFSEAFQKTRSE
;
A
#
# COMPACT_ATOMS: atom_id res chain seq x y z
N MET A 1 2.83 -1.64 37.56
CA MET A 1 1.65 -2.15 36.82
C MET A 1 1.75 -1.65 35.39
N VAL A 2 1.43 -2.45 34.37
CA VAL A 2 1.55 -2.02 32.95
C VAL A 2 0.19 -1.58 32.43
N PHE A 3 0.06 -0.31 32.06
CA PHE A 3 -1.16 0.23 31.46
C PHE A 3 -1.46 -0.43 30.10
N ARG A 4 -2.76 -0.67 29.83
CA ARG A 4 -3.28 -1.18 28.58
C ARG A 4 -4.52 -0.36 28.19
N PHE A 5 -4.66 -0.05 26.91
CA PHE A 5 -5.87 0.59 26.38
C PHE A 5 -7.03 -0.41 26.38
N THR A 6 -8.17 0.00 26.94
CA THR A 6 -9.50 -0.61 26.78
C THR A 6 -10.21 0.02 25.58
N ASN A 7 -11.37 -0.54 25.18
CA ASN A 7 -12.17 0.02 24.08
C ASN A 7 -12.60 1.47 24.36
N GLU A 8 -12.92 1.78 25.62
CA GLU A 8 -13.33 3.11 26.07
C GLU A 8 -12.16 4.10 26.03
N ASN A 9 -10.97 3.67 26.45
CA ASN A 9 -9.75 4.46 26.31
C ASN A 9 -9.37 4.68 24.84
N ASP A 10 -9.69 3.74 23.94
CA ASP A 10 -9.49 3.88 22.51
C ASP A 10 -10.50 4.83 21.86
N LYS A 11 -11.79 4.78 22.25
CA LYS A 11 -12.81 5.75 21.81
C LYS A 11 -12.36 7.17 22.14
N GLU A 12 -11.90 7.39 23.38
CA GLU A 12 -11.46 8.70 23.84
C GLU A 12 -10.15 9.17 23.16
N LEU A 13 -9.20 8.25 22.97
CA LEU A 13 -8.01 8.47 22.16
C LEU A 13 -8.37 8.91 20.73
N MET A 14 -9.35 8.28 20.10
CA MET A 14 -9.77 8.63 18.75
C MET A 14 -10.53 9.96 18.72
N ARG A 15 -11.42 10.25 19.69
CA ARG A 15 -12.10 11.55 19.79
C ARG A 15 -11.10 12.71 19.87
N GLU A 16 -10.08 12.62 20.72
CA GLU A 16 -9.05 13.67 20.79
C GLU A 16 -8.11 13.69 19.57
N ALA A 17 -7.81 12.55 18.96
CA ALA A 17 -7.07 12.53 17.68
C ALA A 17 -7.84 13.22 16.55
N ILE A 18 -9.17 13.09 16.50
CA ILE A 18 -10.06 13.75 15.53
C ILE A 18 -10.17 15.26 15.83
N ALA A 19 -10.20 15.64 17.12
CA ALA A 19 -10.26 17.04 17.54
C ALA A 19 -8.96 17.81 17.22
N GLN A 20 -7.79 17.26 17.59
CA GLN A 20 -6.50 17.94 17.40
C GLN A 20 -5.92 17.81 15.98
N LYS A 21 -6.43 16.87 15.15
CA LYS A 21 -6.02 16.64 13.75
C LYS A 21 -4.50 16.61 13.53
N PRO A 22 -3.74 15.76 14.26
CA PRO A 22 -2.27 15.78 14.28
C PRO A 22 -1.60 15.48 12.93
N PHE A 23 -2.33 14.91 11.97
CA PHE A 23 -1.91 14.74 10.58
C PHE A 23 -1.80 16.07 9.81
N ALA A 24 -2.65 17.05 10.13
CA ALA A 24 -2.68 18.37 9.51
C ALA A 24 -1.74 19.38 10.21
N ALA A 25 -0.93 18.93 11.17
CA ALA A 25 0.04 19.76 11.86
C ALA A 25 1.05 20.41 10.88
N LYS A 26 1.44 21.65 11.16
CA LYS A 26 2.45 22.36 10.38
C LYS A 26 3.81 21.65 10.47
N TYR A 27 4.68 21.94 9.52
CA TYR A 27 6.05 21.45 9.53
C TYR A 27 6.78 21.92 10.80
N GLY A 28 7.39 20.99 11.53
CA GLY A 28 7.97 21.22 12.87
C GLY A 28 7.00 20.97 14.03
N ASP A 29 5.75 21.43 13.93
CA ASP A 29 4.77 21.41 15.04
C ASP A 29 4.22 20.02 15.40
N SER A 30 4.38 18.99 14.56
CA SER A 30 3.71 17.69 14.73
C SER A 30 3.95 17.04 16.10
N ALA A 31 5.17 17.09 16.66
CA ALA A 31 5.45 16.55 17.99
C ALA A 31 4.67 17.29 19.11
N ARG A 32 4.51 18.61 18.97
CA ARG A 32 3.71 19.41 19.92
C ARG A 32 2.23 19.04 19.85
N VAL A 33 1.67 18.86 18.66
CA VAL A 33 0.26 18.47 18.51
C VAL A 33 0.03 17.05 19.05
N TRP A 34 0.94 16.11 18.82
CA TRP A 34 0.86 14.77 19.42
C TRP A 34 1.03 14.78 20.95
N ALA A 35 1.85 15.69 21.51
CA ALA A 35 1.95 15.88 22.95
C ALA A 35 0.62 16.40 23.53
N THR A 36 -0.01 17.39 22.88
CA THR A 36 -1.32 17.91 23.28
C THR A 36 -2.42 16.84 23.19
N VAL A 37 -2.41 15.94 22.19
CA VAL A 37 -3.30 14.76 22.19
C VAL A 37 -3.03 13.89 23.43
N ALA A 38 -1.77 13.61 23.76
CA ALA A 38 -1.43 12.76 24.90
C ALA A 38 -1.79 13.37 26.26
N GLU A 39 -1.61 14.68 26.45
CA GLU A 39 -2.06 15.41 27.63
C GLU A 39 -3.59 15.32 27.80
N ARG A 40 -4.35 15.56 26.73
CA ARG A 40 -5.81 15.53 26.74
C ARG A 40 -6.38 14.13 26.97
N VAL A 41 -5.86 13.13 26.27
CA VAL A 41 -6.23 11.72 26.51
C VAL A 41 -5.87 11.32 27.94
N SER A 42 -4.71 11.72 28.47
CA SER A 42 -4.33 11.45 29.86
C SER A 42 -5.31 12.04 30.88
N ALA A 43 -5.79 13.26 30.63
CA ALA A 43 -6.80 13.90 31.48
C ALA A 43 -8.16 13.19 31.40
N ALA A 44 -8.59 12.81 30.20
CA ALA A 44 -9.89 12.17 29.97
C ALA A 44 -9.95 10.73 30.54
N ILE A 45 -8.89 9.92 30.36
CA ILE A 45 -8.81 8.56 30.92
C ILE A 45 -8.26 8.51 32.36
N GLN A 46 -7.91 9.67 32.94
CA GLN A 46 -7.33 9.85 34.28
C GLN A 46 -6.02 9.06 34.53
N ILE A 47 -5.29 8.70 33.47
CA ILE A 47 -4.05 7.91 33.52
C ILE A 47 -3.02 8.55 32.57
N VAL A 48 -1.82 8.83 33.07
CA VAL A 48 -0.73 9.42 32.27
C VAL A 48 -0.30 8.46 31.16
N VAL A 49 -0.52 8.86 29.90
CA VAL A 49 -0.07 8.17 28.70
C VAL A 49 0.90 9.03 27.89
N LEU A 50 1.97 8.42 27.39
CA LEU A 50 3.02 9.12 26.65
C LEU A 50 2.65 9.34 25.19
N GLU A 51 3.11 10.45 24.60
CA GLU A 51 3.02 10.80 23.17
C GLU A 51 3.34 9.62 22.23
N LYS A 52 4.35 8.81 22.59
CA LYS A 52 4.69 7.59 21.85
C LYS A 52 3.58 6.53 21.93
N GLN A 53 3.06 6.22 23.12
CA GLN A 53 2.02 5.20 23.30
C GLN A 53 0.73 5.58 22.56
N VAL A 54 0.35 6.86 22.62
CA VAL A 54 -0.77 7.46 21.86
C VAL A 54 -0.59 7.24 20.36
N ARG A 55 0.55 7.65 19.78
CA ARG A 55 0.84 7.45 18.35
C ARG A 55 0.89 5.98 17.94
N ASP A 56 1.53 5.14 18.75
CA ASP A 56 1.68 3.71 18.46
C ASP A 56 0.31 3.01 18.52
N ARG A 57 -0.58 3.41 19.44
CA ARG A 57 -1.97 2.91 19.51
C ARG A 57 -2.82 3.40 18.34
N VAL A 58 -2.78 4.68 17.96
CA VAL A 58 -3.51 5.18 16.77
C VAL A 58 -3.07 4.45 15.50
N ARG A 59 -1.76 4.22 15.28
CA ARG A 59 -1.29 3.43 14.13
C ARG A 59 -1.80 1.98 14.16
N LEU A 60 -1.91 1.37 15.35
CA LEU A 60 -2.46 0.02 15.51
C LEU A 60 -3.98 -0.01 15.24
N LEU A 61 -4.75 0.94 15.79
CA LEU A 61 -6.20 1.05 15.55
C LEU A 61 -6.50 1.21 14.06
N LYS A 62 -5.79 2.11 13.36
CA LYS A 62 -5.89 2.27 11.90
C LYS A 62 -5.59 0.96 11.14
N LYS A 63 -4.58 0.19 11.56
CA LYS A 63 -4.24 -1.10 10.94
C LYS A 63 -5.33 -2.16 11.18
N ILE A 64 -5.89 -2.22 12.38
CA ILE A 64 -7.00 -3.13 12.72
C ILE A 64 -8.24 -2.76 11.92
N TRP A 65 -8.59 -1.47 11.86
CA TRP A 65 -9.74 -0.98 11.11
C TRP A 65 -9.65 -1.33 9.62
N ARG A 66 -8.49 -1.12 8.97
CA ARG A 66 -8.27 -1.53 7.57
C ARG A 66 -8.39 -3.04 7.36
N ALA A 67 -7.98 -3.86 8.33
CA ALA A 67 -8.16 -5.32 8.26
C ALA A 67 -9.62 -5.75 8.49
N GLY A 68 -10.42 -4.95 9.21
CA GLY A 68 -11.86 -5.13 9.35
C GLY A 68 -12.63 -4.69 8.11
N GLU A 69 -12.35 -3.49 7.60
CA GLU A 69 -12.92 -2.92 6.37
C GLU A 69 -12.78 -3.87 5.18
N LEU A 70 -11.58 -4.45 4.97
CA LEU A 70 -11.35 -5.46 3.92
C LEU A 70 -12.20 -6.73 4.11
N ARG A 71 -12.48 -7.12 5.36
CA ARG A 71 -13.31 -8.30 5.68
C ARG A 71 -14.79 -8.02 5.49
N SER A 72 -15.28 -6.86 5.94
CA SER A 72 -16.66 -6.43 5.73
C SER A 72 -16.97 -6.18 4.24
N ALA A 73 -16.00 -5.67 3.47
CA ALA A 73 -16.13 -5.54 2.01
C ALA A 73 -16.22 -6.90 1.29
N LEU A 74 -15.62 -7.95 1.85
CA LEU A 74 -15.74 -9.34 1.38
C LEU A 74 -17.07 -10.00 1.78
N GLY A 75 -17.66 -9.60 2.91
CA GLY A 75 -18.87 -10.19 3.51
C GLY A 75 -20.10 -9.28 3.53
N SER A 76 -20.27 -8.41 2.53
CA SER A 76 -21.23 -7.28 2.53
C SER A 76 -22.72 -7.67 2.44
N GLY A 77 -23.24 -8.35 3.47
CA GLY A 77 -24.62 -8.22 3.92
C GLY A 77 -24.76 -7.04 4.89
N ILE A 78 -25.94 -6.44 4.98
CA ILE A 78 -26.17 -5.25 5.82
C ILE A 78 -26.27 -5.66 7.30
N GLU A 79 -25.28 -5.27 8.11
CA GLU A 79 -25.36 -5.31 9.58
C GLU A 79 -25.73 -3.91 10.13
N GLU A 80 -27.03 -3.61 10.23
CA GLU A 80 -27.50 -2.46 10.99
C GLU A 80 -27.28 -2.69 12.50
N THR A 81 -26.54 -1.79 13.14
CA THR A 81 -26.12 -1.96 14.54
C THR A 81 -27.28 -1.70 15.52
N LEU A 82 -27.89 -2.77 16.02
CA LEU A 82 -29.08 -2.76 16.89
C LEU A 82 -28.94 -2.02 18.24
N GLU A 83 -27.74 -1.55 18.61
CA GLU A 83 -27.50 -0.76 19.84
C GLU A 83 -27.63 0.78 19.65
N ALA A 84 -27.95 1.25 18.44
CA ALA A 84 -28.02 2.69 18.15
C ALA A 84 -29.27 3.38 18.74
N VAL A 85 -29.17 3.87 19.98
CA VAL A 85 -30.22 4.65 20.67
C VAL A 85 -30.47 6.02 20.02
N SER A 86 -29.53 6.53 19.23
CA SER A 86 -29.71 7.71 18.35
C SER A 86 -28.76 7.69 17.15
N GLU A 87 -29.04 8.51 16.13
CA GLU A 87 -28.16 8.70 14.96
C GLU A 87 -26.71 9.05 15.35
N GLN A 88 -26.53 9.81 16.44
CA GLN A 88 -25.20 10.18 16.94
C GLN A 88 -24.44 8.97 17.50
N SER A 89 -25.13 8.07 18.20
CA SER A 89 -24.53 6.88 18.84
C SER A 89 -23.98 5.86 17.83
N HIS A 90 -24.52 5.83 16.61
CA HIS A 90 -24.02 5.00 15.51
C HIS A 90 -22.54 5.31 15.17
N TYR A 91 -22.12 6.58 15.31
CA TYR A 91 -20.77 7.03 15.03
C TYR A 91 -19.82 7.05 16.24
N ASP A 92 -20.32 6.92 17.48
CA ASP A 92 -19.51 6.76 18.70
C ASP A 92 -18.92 5.33 18.86
N THR A 93 -19.21 4.43 17.92
CA THR A 93 -18.52 3.14 17.80
C THR A 93 -17.02 3.37 17.52
N LEU A 94 -16.15 2.52 18.08
CA LEU A 94 -14.70 2.65 17.84
C LEU A 94 -14.35 2.53 16.34
N ALA A 95 -15.12 1.74 15.58
CA ALA A 95 -14.97 1.64 14.14
C ALA A 95 -15.39 2.93 13.41
N GLY A 96 -16.51 3.55 13.81
CA GLY A 96 -16.94 4.85 13.28
C GLY A 96 -15.92 5.96 13.52
N LEU A 97 -15.40 6.06 14.75
CA LEU A 97 -14.37 7.03 15.12
C LEU A 97 -13.06 6.84 14.34
N VAL A 98 -12.58 5.60 14.14
CA VAL A 98 -11.37 5.37 13.32
C VAL A 98 -11.60 5.72 11.85
N GLY A 99 -12.77 5.42 11.28
CA GLY A 99 -13.13 5.86 9.93
C GLY A 99 -13.20 7.40 9.80
N GLN A 100 -13.81 8.08 10.77
CA GLN A 100 -13.90 9.54 10.82
C GLN A 100 -12.53 10.23 10.94
N TYR A 101 -11.56 9.60 11.61
CA TYR A 101 -10.16 10.07 11.63
C TYR A 101 -9.45 9.86 10.28
N LEU A 102 -9.69 8.72 9.61
CA LEU A 102 -8.98 8.33 8.37
C LEU A 102 -9.37 9.18 7.16
N LEU A 103 -10.67 9.42 6.93
CA LEU A 103 -11.14 10.11 5.72
C LEU A 103 -10.49 11.51 5.51
N PRO A 104 -10.36 12.38 6.53
CA PRO A 104 -9.68 13.67 6.37
C PRO A 104 -8.15 13.55 6.31
N GLU A 105 -7.56 12.53 6.94
CA GLU A 105 -6.12 12.28 6.90
C GLU A 105 -5.67 11.84 5.50
N GLU A 106 -6.45 11.00 4.84
CA GLU A 106 -6.17 10.50 3.49
C GLU A 106 -6.38 11.58 2.43
N ALA A 107 -7.47 12.36 2.51
CA ALA A 107 -7.67 13.53 1.67
C ALA A 107 -6.51 14.55 1.79
N PHE A 108 -5.99 14.76 3.01
CA PHE A 108 -4.83 15.63 3.25
C PHE A 108 -3.52 15.04 2.68
N ILE A 109 -3.32 13.72 2.80
CA ILE A 109 -2.18 13.02 2.20
C ILE A 109 -2.21 13.13 0.67
N ASP A 110 -3.38 13.01 0.04
CA ASP A 110 -3.52 12.99 -1.42
C ASP A 110 -3.49 14.39 -2.05
N ASP A 111 -4.04 15.40 -1.39
CA ASP A 111 -3.78 16.81 -1.74
C ASP A 111 -2.28 17.13 -1.64
N LYS A 112 -1.61 16.69 -0.57
CA LYS A 112 -0.17 16.86 -0.42
C LYS A 112 0.63 16.15 -1.53
N LYS A 113 0.26 14.91 -1.91
CA LYS A 113 0.84 14.22 -3.09
C LYS A 113 0.61 15.06 -4.36
N LYS A 114 -0.63 15.47 -4.64
CA LYS A 114 -1.03 16.25 -5.82
C LYS A 114 -0.25 17.57 -5.95
N ARG A 115 -0.09 18.31 -4.86
CA ARG A 115 0.76 19.52 -4.84
C ARG A 115 2.22 19.22 -5.20
N THR A 116 2.78 18.11 -4.71
CA THR A 116 4.16 17.71 -5.05
C THR A 116 4.31 17.17 -6.47
N SER A 117 3.30 16.51 -7.05
CA SER A 117 3.33 16.08 -8.45
C SER A 117 3.19 17.27 -9.41
N ASN A 118 2.31 18.22 -9.12
CA ASN A 118 2.16 19.43 -9.92
C ASN A 118 3.47 20.24 -9.93
N LYS A 119 4.04 20.53 -8.75
CA LYS A 119 5.34 21.22 -8.67
C LYS A 119 6.45 20.53 -9.48
N LYS A 120 6.51 19.19 -9.47
CA LYS A 120 7.48 18.44 -10.30
C LYS A 120 7.18 18.52 -11.79
N ALA A 121 5.90 18.57 -12.19
CA ALA A 121 5.50 18.76 -13.58
C ALA A 121 5.85 20.17 -14.09
N ASP A 122 5.70 21.18 -13.24
CA ASP A 122 6.08 22.57 -13.50
C ASP A 122 7.60 22.73 -13.59
N GLU A 123 8.36 22.15 -12.65
CA GLU A 123 9.82 22.08 -12.73
C GLU A 123 10.28 21.35 -14.01
N ALA A 124 9.58 20.28 -14.41
CA ALA A 124 9.87 19.54 -15.64
C ALA A 124 9.43 20.25 -16.92
N SER A 125 8.45 21.18 -16.89
CA SER A 125 8.08 21.99 -18.07
C SER A 125 9.06 23.14 -18.27
N VAL A 126 9.44 23.84 -17.19
CA VAL A 126 10.50 24.87 -17.20
C VAL A 126 11.83 24.29 -17.70
N ASN A 127 12.24 23.12 -17.20
CA ASN A 127 13.47 22.47 -17.64
C ASN A 127 13.44 22.06 -19.12
N ARG A 128 12.28 21.63 -19.66
CA ARG A 128 12.15 21.32 -21.10
C ARG A 128 12.26 22.58 -21.96
N CYS A 129 11.53 23.64 -21.60
CA CYS A 129 11.60 24.93 -22.28
C CYS A 129 13.05 25.50 -22.29
N ALA A 130 13.79 25.34 -21.18
CA ALA A 130 15.19 25.75 -21.11
C ALA A 130 16.11 24.93 -22.04
N ILE A 131 15.87 23.62 -22.21
CA ILE A 131 16.60 22.77 -23.16
C ILE A 131 16.26 23.17 -24.60
N GLU A 132 14.97 23.31 -24.92
CA GLU A 132 14.48 23.70 -26.25
C GLU A 132 15.06 25.04 -26.71
N LEU A 133 15.17 26.04 -25.81
CA LEU A 133 15.82 27.32 -26.10
C LEU A 133 17.33 27.19 -26.35
N VAL A 134 18.02 26.29 -25.65
CA VAL A 134 19.45 26.03 -25.86
C VAL A 134 19.68 25.32 -27.20
N ASP A 135 18.87 24.31 -27.52
CA ASP A 135 18.96 23.56 -28.77
C ASP A 135 18.61 24.43 -29.98
N GLU A 136 17.57 25.28 -29.90
CA GLU A 136 17.25 26.26 -30.94
C GLU A 136 18.40 27.27 -31.13
N ALA A 137 19.04 27.72 -30.04
CA ALA A 137 20.20 28.59 -30.12
C ALA A 137 21.45 27.88 -30.67
N VAL A 138 21.62 26.57 -30.47
CA VAL A 138 22.66 25.76 -31.13
C VAL A 138 22.36 25.64 -32.63
N LEU A 139 21.11 25.31 -33.00
CA LEU A 139 20.67 25.18 -34.39
C LEU A 139 20.88 26.48 -35.19
N ARG A 140 20.46 27.63 -34.63
CA ARG A 140 20.67 28.96 -35.24
C ARG A 140 22.15 29.33 -35.41
N ARG A 141 23.05 28.83 -34.56
CA ARG A 141 24.51 29.01 -34.71
C ARG A 141 25.09 28.10 -35.80
N ALA A 142 24.63 26.85 -35.88
CA ALA A 142 25.04 25.91 -36.91
C ALA A 142 24.64 26.39 -38.32
N LEU A 143 23.43 26.92 -38.49
CA LEU A 143 22.96 27.46 -39.77
C LEU A 143 23.80 28.65 -40.24
N ARG A 144 24.06 29.64 -39.37
CA ARG A 144 24.89 30.81 -39.71
C ARG A 144 26.32 30.45 -40.15
N LEU A 145 26.90 29.41 -39.54
CA LEU A 145 28.22 28.88 -39.93
C LEU A 145 28.23 28.12 -41.26
N ASN A 146 27.06 27.69 -41.73
CA ASN A 146 26.90 27.01 -43.02
C ASN A 146 26.61 28.01 -44.15
N GLU A 147 25.96 29.13 -43.82
CA GLU A 147 25.64 30.23 -44.72
C GLU A 147 26.89 31.08 -45.04
N SER A 148 27.80 31.27 -44.07
CA SER A 148 29.09 31.95 -44.25
C SER A 148 30.15 31.16 -45.04
N VAL A 149 29.73 30.18 -45.85
CA VAL A 149 30.62 29.34 -46.70
C VAL A 149 30.20 29.41 -48.18
N LEU A 150 29.15 30.17 -48.52
CA LEU A 150 28.62 30.29 -49.89
C LEU A 150 28.65 31.71 -50.48
N ASP A 151 29.18 32.69 -49.76
CA ASP A 151 29.27 34.09 -50.24
C ASP A 151 30.73 34.50 -50.51
N ASP A 152 31.29 33.99 -51.61
CA ASP A 152 32.50 34.53 -52.26
C ASP A 152 32.09 35.71 -53.17
N GLY A 153 31.63 36.78 -52.53
CA GLY A 153 30.83 37.86 -53.11
C GLY A 153 31.48 39.25 -53.01
N SER A 154 32.66 39.42 -53.62
CA SER A 154 33.43 40.68 -53.61
C SER A 154 32.63 41.96 -53.93
N SER A 155 32.62 42.92 -52.99
CA SER A 155 32.59 44.36 -53.32
C SER A 155 33.23 45.20 -52.21
N ASP A 156 33.89 46.28 -52.59
CA ASP A 156 34.72 47.16 -51.74
C ASP A 156 34.20 48.60 -51.77
N SER A 157 34.33 49.35 -50.66
CA SER A 157 34.07 50.81 -50.56
C SER A 157 34.55 51.43 -49.24
N GLU A 158 35.70 52.09 -49.32
CA GLU A 158 36.45 52.85 -48.31
C GLU A 158 35.72 53.99 -47.55
N ALA A 159 36.06 54.16 -46.26
CA ALA A 159 36.20 55.43 -45.50
C ALA A 159 36.58 55.10 -44.02
N SER A 160 37.81 55.29 -43.53
CA SER A 160 38.53 56.55 -43.20
C SER A 160 37.70 57.46 -42.25
N VAL A 161 38.13 57.92 -41.07
CA VAL A 161 39.43 58.21 -40.39
C VAL A 161 39.22 58.27 -38.83
N THR A 162 40.11 58.35 -37.83
CA THR A 162 41.58 58.25 -37.52
C THR A 162 41.76 58.41 -35.97
N SER A 163 42.85 58.09 -35.24
CA SER A 163 43.88 57.02 -35.31
C SER A 163 44.93 57.16 -34.16
N SER A 164 44.84 56.40 -33.06
CA SER A 164 45.89 56.27 -32.01
C SER A 164 46.05 54.79 -31.58
N SER A 165 47.18 54.08 -31.61
CA SER A 165 48.63 54.35 -31.38
C SER A 165 49.00 54.37 -29.89
N THR A 166 49.89 53.53 -29.33
CA THR A 166 50.75 52.41 -29.84
C THR A 166 50.63 51.18 -28.89
N SER A 167 51.51 50.19 -28.61
CA SER A 167 52.92 49.76 -28.91
C SER A 167 53.13 48.33 -28.34
N SER A 168 54.08 47.46 -28.73
CA SER A 168 54.86 47.27 -29.98
C SER A 168 55.71 45.97 -29.97
N THR A 169 55.42 45.03 -30.88
CA THR A 169 56.38 44.14 -31.62
C THR A 169 57.25 43.10 -30.82
N PRO A 170 58.14 42.26 -31.44
CA PRO A 170 57.71 41.04 -32.16
C PRO A 170 58.63 39.76 -32.07
N ALA A 171 58.08 38.58 -32.39
CA ALA A 171 58.75 37.43 -33.05
C ALA A 171 57.67 36.42 -33.52
N LYS A 172 57.56 35.85 -34.75
CA LYS A 172 58.43 35.59 -35.92
C LYS A 172 59.17 34.23 -35.91
N ASN A 173 58.53 33.21 -36.52
CA ASN A 173 59.06 32.18 -37.45
C ASN A 173 57.92 31.20 -37.79
N GLN A 174 57.35 31.17 -39.00
CA GLN A 174 57.84 30.67 -40.31
C GLN A 174 57.32 29.26 -40.62
N ARG A 175 56.48 29.14 -41.66
CA ARG A 175 55.98 27.86 -42.20
C ARG A 175 57.08 27.08 -42.91
N VAL A 176 57.06 25.75 -42.75
CA VAL A 176 57.35 24.80 -43.84
C VAL A 176 56.23 23.77 -43.87
N ALA A 177 55.71 23.46 -45.05
CA ALA A 177 54.74 22.39 -45.25
C ALA A 177 55.35 21.33 -46.16
N THR A 178 55.33 20.07 -45.73
CA THR A 178 55.68 18.91 -46.55
C THR A 178 54.52 17.93 -46.56
N ALA A 179 53.81 17.89 -47.69
CA ALA A 179 52.82 16.85 -47.92
C ALA A 179 53.53 15.50 -48.11
N SER A 180 53.04 14.44 -47.45
CA SER A 180 53.49 13.07 -47.69
C SER A 180 52.29 12.14 -47.91
N LYS A 181 52.46 11.17 -48.81
CA LYS A 181 51.36 10.37 -49.36
C LYS A 181 50.90 9.25 -48.40
N ARG A 182 49.63 8.87 -48.55
CA ARG A 182 48.97 7.80 -47.79
C ARG A 182 49.62 6.44 -48.07
N THR A 183 49.83 5.64 -47.04
CA THR A 183 49.82 4.16 -47.12
C THR A 183 48.90 3.59 -46.02
N PRO A 184 48.24 2.44 -46.23
CA PRO A 184 47.18 1.96 -45.34
C PRO A 184 47.72 1.05 -44.21
N THR A 185 47.76 1.54 -42.98
CA THR A 185 48.30 0.78 -41.84
C THR A 185 47.22 0.21 -40.93
N LYS A 186 46.92 -1.08 -41.15
CA LYS A 186 46.52 -2.12 -40.17
C LYS A 186 45.81 -1.66 -38.89
N THR A 187 44.55 -2.10 -38.73
CA THR A 187 43.61 -1.88 -37.60
C THR A 187 44.23 -1.99 -36.19
N GLN A 188 44.85 -0.92 -35.70
CA GLN A 188 45.15 -0.76 -34.29
C GLN A 188 43.86 -0.39 -33.53
N ARG A 189 43.28 -1.39 -32.85
CA ARG A 189 42.36 -1.15 -31.73
C ARG A 189 43.04 -0.17 -30.76
N LYS A 190 42.56 1.08 -30.68
CA LYS A 190 43.02 2.04 -29.66
C LYS A 190 42.88 1.37 -28.29
N ARG A 191 44.01 1.15 -27.60
CA ARG A 191 44.01 0.54 -26.26
C ARG A 191 43.18 1.46 -25.36
N LYS A 192 42.09 0.94 -24.75
CA LYS A 192 41.22 1.75 -23.89
C LYS A 192 42.07 2.39 -22.80
N SER A 193 41.90 3.69 -22.59
CA SER A 193 42.56 4.40 -21.50
C SER A 193 42.16 3.76 -20.16
N VAL A 194 43.08 3.74 -19.19
CA VAL A 194 42.81 3.18 -17.85
C VAL A 194 41.59 3.86 -17.22
N PHE A 195 41.43 5.17 -17.43
CA PHE A 195 40.25 5.93 -17.01
C PHE A 195 38.94 5.43 -17.64
N HIS A 196 38.93 5.07 -18.93
CA HIS A 196 37.74 4.50 -19.58
C HIS A 196 37.44 3.09 -19.04
N MET A 197 38.46 2.28 -18.76
CA MET A 197 38.24 0.96 -18.14
C MET A 197 37.71 1.06 -16.72
N GLU A 198 38.14 2.06 -15.93
CA GLU A 198 37.58 2.25 -14.58
C GLU A 198 36.18 2.88 -14.60
N ALA A 199 35.88 3.77 -15.56
CA ALA A 199 34.52 4.24 -15.79
C ALA A 199 33.57 3.08 -16.13
N GLU A 200 33.99 2.15 -17.00
CA GLU A 200 33.23 0.93 -17.31
C GLU A 200 33.04 0.01 -16.09
N ARG A 201 34.00 -0.02 -15.14
CA ARG A 201 33.82 -0.74 -13.86
C ARG A 201 32.89 -0.01 -12.89
N GLN A 202 32.94 1.32 -12.82
CA GLN A 202 32.02 2.12 -12.00
C GLN A 202 30.58 1.96 -12.49
N ASP A 203 30.37 2.13 -13.79
CA ASP A 203 29.06 1.94 -14.43
C ASP A 203 28.53 0.51 -14.26
N LYS A 204 29.38 -0.52 -14.40
CA LYS A 204 28.96 -1.90 -14.08
C LYS A 204 28.55 -2.04 -12.61
N ARG A 205 29.33 -1.52 -11.66
CA ARG A 205 28.98 -1.59 -10.22
C ARG A 205 27.65 -0.88 -9.91
N MET A 206 27.34 0.24 -10.58
CA MET A 206 26.03 0.90 -10.44
C MET A 206 24.90 0.06 -11.03
N ARG A 207 25.10 -0.57 -12.21
CA ARG A 207 24.10 -1.47 -12.80
C ARG A 207 23.86 -2.72 -11.97
N ASP A 208 24.91 -3.34 -11.45
CA ASP A 208 24.84 -4.50 -10.56
C ASP A 208 24.07 -4.16 -9.25
N ASP A 209 24.28 -2.97 -8.66
CA ASP A 209 23.53 -2.50 -7.47
C ASP A 209 22.06 -2.17 -7.78
N MET A 210 21.76 -1.55 -8.92
CA MET A 210 20.38 -1.29 -9.35
C MET A 210 19.61 -2.59 -9.62
N GLU A 211 20.25 -3.58 -10.25
CA GLU A 211 19.64 -4.89 -10.50
C GLU A 211 19.40 -5.65 -9.19
N LEU A 212 20.32 -5.58 -8.23
CA LEU A 212 20.13 -6.18 -6.90
C LEU A 212 18.95 -5.54 -6.14
N ARG A 213 18.81 -4.21 -6.18
CA ARG A 213 17.64 -3.50 -5.62
C ARG A 213 16.34 -3.92 -6.29
N ARG A 214 16.36 -4.10 -7.62
CA ARG A 214 15.21 -4.59 -8.39
C ARG A 214 14.84 -6.01 -7.97
N GLN A 215 15.79 -6.93 -7.91
CA GLN A 215 15.56 -8.32 -7.49
C GLN A 215 14.98 -8.40 -6.07
N HIS A 216 15.49 -7.58 -5.14
CA HIS A 216 14.93 -7.49 -3.77
C HIS A 216 13.50 -6.91 -3.75
N PHE A 217 13.17 -5.97 -4.65
CA PHE A 217 11.80 -5.47 -4.81
C PHE A 217 10.87 -6.56 -5.38
N ASP A 218 11.27 -7.22 -6.46
CA ASP A 218 10.49 -8.27 -7.12
C ASP A 218 10.26 -9.46 -6.17
N GLN A 219 11.28 -9.91 -5.42
CA GLN A 219 11.16 -10.94 -4.38
C GLN A 219 10.18 -10.53 -3.27
N LYS A 220 10.22 -9.26 -2.83
CA LYS A 220 9.29 -8.74 -1.81
C LYS A 220 7.85 -8.70 -2.31
N MET A 221 7.63 -8.34 -3.57
CA MET A 221 6.32 -8.38 -4.21
C MET A 221 5.79 -9.82 -4.34
N GLN A 222 6.64 -10.77 -4.76
CA GLN A 222 6.31 -12.19 -4.81
C GLN A 222 5.93 -12.75 -3.43
N SER A 223 6.71 -12.43 -2.38
CA SER A 223 6.41 -12.83 -1.00
C SER A 223 5.08 -12.26 -0.51
N GLN A 224 4.74 -11.02 -0.87
CA GLN A 224 3.43 -10.43 -0.54
C GLN A 224 2.27 -11.11 -1.27
N LEU A 225 2.46 -11.45 -2.56
CA LEU A 225 1.46 -12.19 -3.35
C LEU A 225 1.27 -13.63 -2.87
N GLN A 226 2.33 -14.28 -2.39
CA GLN A 226 2.24 -15.61 -1.78
C GLN A 226 1.40 -15.55 -0.50
N LEU A 227 1.76 -14.68 0.45
CA LEU A 227 1.01 -14.51 1.70
C LEU A 227 -0.47 -14.15 1.50
N HIS A 228 -0.82 -13.47 0.41
CA HIS A 228 -2.21 -13.19 0.06
C HIS A 228 -2.95 -14.44 -0.47
N GLN A 229 -2.31 -15.23 -1.33
CA GLN A 229 -2.85 -16.50 -1.83
C GLN A 229 -3.00 -17.53 -0.71
N ASP A 230 -1.99 -17.67 0.15
CA ASP A 230 -2.01 -18.55 1.33
C ASP A 230 -3.19 -18.18 2.25
N GLY A 231 -3.43 -16.88 2.47
CA GLY A 231 -4.57 -16.39 3.24
C GLY A 231 -5.93 -16.74 2.62
N ILE A 232 -6.08 -16.59 1.30
CA ILE A 232 -7.30 -16.99 0.57
C ILE A 232 -7.50 -18.52 0.63
N GLY A 233 -6.42 -19.31 0.58
CA GLY A 233 -6.47 -20.75 0.73
C GLY A 233 -7.01 -21.17 2.11
N LEU A 234 -6.40 -20.66 3.18
CA LEU A 234 -6.81 -20.92 4.55
C LEU A 234 -8.25 -20.47 4.85
N GLU A 235 -8.70 -19.36 4.27
CA GLU A 235 -10.08 -18.87 4.42
C GLU A 235 -11.10 -19.81 3.75
N ARG A 236 -10.75 -20.40 2.60
CA ARG A 236 -11.56 -21.44 1.94
C ARG A 236 -11.57 -22.75 2.73
N GLU A 237 -10.41 -23.25 3.14
CA GLU A 237 -10.30 -24.48 3.94
C GLU A 237 -11.10 -24.37 5.25
N MET A 238 -11.06 -23.21 5.92
CA MET A 238 -11.87 -22.93 7.11
C MET A 238 -13.37 -22.93 6.80
N HIS A 239 -13.81 -22.31 5.69
CA HIS A 239 -15.21 -22.29 5.30
C HIS A 239 -15.72 -23.69 4.89
N GLU A 240 -14.93 -24.47 4.15
CA GLU A 240 -15.25 -25.84 3.76
C GLU A 240 -15.32 -26.76 5.00
N SER A 241 -14.38 -26.63 5.94
CA SER A 241 -14.40 -27.35 7.21
C SER A 241 -15.61 -26.99 8.08
N SER A 242 -16.00 -25.71 8.14
CA SER A 242 -17.19 -25.25 8.86
C SER A 242 -18.48 -25.80 8.21
N MET A 243 -18.55 -25.83 6.88
CA MET A 243 -19.69 -26.41 6.15
C MET A 243 -19.82 -27.92 6.41
N GLN A 244 -18.70 -28.66 6.37
CA GLN A 244 -18.68 -30.09 6.70
C GLN A 244 -19.10 -30.34 8.15
N MET A 245 -18.70 -29.49 9.10
CA MET A 245 -19.10 -29.59 10.50
C MET A 245 -20.61 -29.36 10.69
N GLU A 246 -21.20 -28.39 9.99
CA GLU A 246 -22.66 -28.15 10.06
C GLU A 246 -23.45 -29.33 9.44
N ILE A 247 -22.99 -29.86 8.29
CA ILE A 247 -23.61 -31.05 7.66
C ILE A 247 -23.55 -32.26 8.61
N ALA A 248 -22.37 -32.59 9.14
CA ALA A 248 -22.20 -33.71 10.07
C ALA A 248 -23.03 -33.52 11.36
N ARG A 249 -23.25 -32.28 11.80
CA ARG A 249 -24.14 -31.94 12.92
C ARG A 249 -25.61 -32.18 12.58
N THR A 250 -26.06 -31.81 11.39
CA THR A 250 -27.44 -32.10 10.95
C THR A 250 -27.67 -33.61 10.78
N GLU A 251 -26.73 -34.35 10.19
CA GLU A 251 -26.81 -35.82 10.09
C GLU A 251 -26.84 -36.49 11.47
N ALA A 252 -26.04 -36.01 12.43
CA ALA A 252 -26.05 -36.50 13.81
C ALA A 252 -27.37 -36.19 14.55
N GLN A 253 -28.02 -35.06 14.24
CA GLN A 253 -29.35 -34.75 14.77
C GLN A 253 -30.43 -35.63 14.14
N GLU A 254 -30.50 -35.74 12.82
CA GLU A 254 -31.49 -36.56 12.12
C GLU A 254 -31.41 -38.04 12.53
N THR A 255 -30.19 -38.60 12.61
CA THR A 255 -29.99 -39.97 13.09
C THR A 255 -30.34 -40.14 14.56
N GLY A 256 -30.05 -39.15 15.42
CA GLY A 256 -30.48 -39.13 16.81
C GLY A 256 -32.01 -39.10 16.97
N GLU A 257 -32.69 -38.28 16.19
CA GLU A 257 -34.16 -38.18 16.21
C GLU A 257 -34.84 -39.43 15.64
N ALA A 258 -34.31 -40.01 14.55
CA ALA A 258 -34.80 -41.27 13.98
C ALA A 258 -34.63 -42.45 14.95
N ASN A 259 -33.50 -42.52 15.67
CA ASN A 259 -33.27 -43.53 16.71
C ASN A 259 -34.23 -43.36 17.90
N ARG A 260 -34.49 -42.11 18.34
CA ARG A 260 -35.49 -41.82 19.39
C ARG A 260 -36.90 -42.24 18.97
N LEU A 261 -37.31 -41.92 17.74
CA LEU A 261 -38.62 -42.31 17.21
C LEU A 261 -38.79 -43.84 17.13
N ARG A 262 -37.75 -44.56 16.70
CA ARG A 262 -37.75 -46.03 16.68
C ARG A 262 -37.86 -46.62 18.09
N ALA A 263 -37.05 -46.14 19.03
CA ALA A 263 -37.11 -46.61 20.43
C ALA A 263 -38.48 -46.34 21.08
N GLN A 264 -39.13 -45.22 20.72
CA GLN A 264 -40.50 -44.94 21.13
C GLN A 264 -41.48 -45.98 20.53
N GLN A 265 -41.44 -46.23 19.21
CA GLN A 265 -42.29 -47.23 18.55
C GLN A 265 -42.10 -48.63 19.13
N GLU A 266 -40.85 -49.08 19.33
CA GLU A 266 -40.53 -50.36 19.97
C GLU A 266 -41.12 -50.45 21.39
N SER A 267 -41.09 -49.35 22.16
CA SER A 267 -41.70 -49.31 23.50
C SER A 267 -43.23 -49.34 23.48
N GLU A 268 -43.86 -48.68 22.50
CA GLU A 268 -45.32 -48.67 22.32
C GLU A 268 -45.84 -50.04 21.84
N GLU A 269 -45.11 -50.70 20.94
CA GLU A 269 -45.41 -52.08 20.52
C GLU A 269 -45.22 -53.09 21.65
N CYS A 270 -44.15 -52.99 22.43
CA CYS A 270 -43.92 -53.84 23.60
C CYS A 270 -45.04 -53.69 24.65
N ASN A 271 -45.45 -52.45 24.93
CA ASN A 271 -46.57 -52.16 25.83
C ASN A 271 -47.90 -52.72 25.29
N ARG A 272 -48.16 -52.56 23.98
CA ARG A 272 -49.34 -53.16 23.31
C ARG A 272 -49.34 -54.69 23.40
N GLN A 273 -48.20 -55.35 23.24
CA GLN A 273 -48.07 -56.80 23.40
C GLN A 273 -48.35 -57.22 24.85
N LEU A 274 -47.80 -56.51 25.84
CA LEU A 274 -48.04 -56.76 27.26
C LEU A 274 -49.54 -56.63 27.64
N ILE A 275 -50.23 -55.61 27.12
CA ILE A 275 -51.67 -55.43 27.34
C ILE A 275 -52.47 -56.61 26.77
N LEU A 276 -52.13 -57.07 25.56
CA LEU A 276 -52.78 -58.23 24.93
C LEU A 276 -52.52 -59.52 25.72
N GLU A 277 -51.31 -59.73 26.22
CA GLU A 277 -50.96 -60.85 27.10
C GLU A 277 -51.74 -60.82 28.41
N CYS A 278 -51.84 -59.66 29.08
CA CYS A 278 -52.67 -59.53 30.27
C CYS A 278 -54.14 -59.86 29.98
N VAL A 279 -54.73 -59.32 28.91
CA VAL A 279 -56.11 -59.63 28.49
C VAL A 279 -56.30 -61.13 28.23
N ARG A 280 -55.32 -61.79 27.59
CA ARG A 280 -55.32 -63.23 27.32
C ARG A 280 -55.31 -64.04 28.63
N VAL A 281 -54.35 -63.78 29.52
CA VAL A 281 -54.23 -64.49 30.81
C VAL A 281 -55.47 -64.29 31.68
N PHE A 282 -56.02 -63.07 31.77
CA PHE A 282 -57.26 -62.84 32.51
C PHE A 282 -58.46 -63.56 31.86
N SER A 283 -58.55 -63.60 30.53
CA SER A 283 -59.65 -64.30 29.83
C SER A 283 -59.59 -65.81 30.04
N GLU A 284 -58.39 -66.41 29.98
CA GLU A 284 -58.16 -67.83 30.28
C GLU A 284 -58.54 -68.16 31.73
N ALA A 285 -58.15 -67.31 32.70
CA ALA A 285 -58.52 -67.47 34.10
C ALA A 285 -60.04 -67.37 34.33
N PHE A 286 -60.71 -66.36 33.77
CA PHE A 286 -62.16 -66.18 33.90
C PHE A 286 -62.97 -67.32 33.26
N GLN A 287 -62.51 -67.89 32.15
CA GLN A 287 -63.15 -69.07 31.55
C GLN A 287 -62.98 -70.32 32.42
N LYS A 288 -61.80 -70.49 33.04
CA LYS A 288 -61.53 -71.61 33.94
C LYS A 288 -62.43 -71.58 35.18
N THR A 289 -62.57 -70.42 35.83
CA THR A 289 -63.49 -70.20 36.96
C THR A 289 -64.98 -70.25 36.60
N ARG A 290 -65.32 -70.51 35.34
CA ARG A 290 -66.70 -70.64 34.82
C ARG A 290 -66.98 -72.03 34.23
N SER A 291 -66.03 -72.94 34.41
CA SER A 291 -66.05 -74.33 33.94
C SER A 291 -65.98 -75.33 35.11
N GLU A 292 -66.04 -74.83 36.35
CA GLU A 292 -66.18 -75.53 37.63
C GLU A 292 -67.56 -75.20 38.22
#